data_AF-A0A4P7PK06-F1
#
_entry.id   AF-A0A4P7PK06-F1
#
_cell.length_a   1.000
_cell.length_b   1.000
_cell.length_c   1.000
_cell.angle_alpha   90.00
_cell.angle_beta   90.00
_cell.angle_gamma   90.00
#
_symmetry.space_group_name_H-M   'P 1'
#
loop_
_entity.id
_entity.type
_entity.pdbx_description
1 polymer ?
#
loop_
_entity_poly.entity_id
_entity_poly.type
_entity_poly.pdbx_seq_one_letter_code
_entity_poly.pdbx_strand_id
1 'polypeptide(L)'
;MDTEIILDCSDQNTAWSTVCKILNTDKSTLALLLKPLDPYQDHTYKPEEYIYKEVYNALGSSRSEIKAMWFHGTRTNDIASFHTRGILPKSAIKKDIEHALISLSSGIERKGNNRFSMSIQAKQTPADEGPFAVLFKEVAIHAPGANHSYLDTPEMIEDIAGTLLGENYDKLVMRYRSITKPYVITFVGEAGQHELSLALWYLHSIVDGDPPVDAAERANTCFNSNGITIDPMRIIRYELIDNV
;
A
#
# COMPACT_ATOMS: atom_id res chain seq x y z
N MET A 1 -3.51 -18.13 25.37
CA MET A 1 -3.17 -17.76 23.99
C MET A 1 -3.29 -16.25 23.93
N ASP A 2 -2.16 -15.55 23.95
CA ASP A 2 -2.18 -14.12 23.69
C ASP A 2 -2.71 -13.90 22.29
N THR A 3 -3.80 -13.14 22.18
CA THR A 3 -4.39 -12.81 20.89
C THR A 3 -3.41 -11.90 20.16
N GLU A 4 -2.97 -12.31 18.98
CA GLU A 4 -2.14 -11.48 18.10
C GLU A 4 -2.83 -10.12 17.91
N ILE A 5 -2.10 -9.03 18.14
CA ILE A 5 -2.61 -7.67 17.95
C ILE A 5 -2.20 -7.20 16.56
N ILE A 6 -3.20 -6.86 15.75
CA ILE A 6 -3.03 -6.39 14.38
C ILE A 6 -3.40 -4.91 14.36
N LEU A 7 -2.46 -4.07 13.92
CA LEU A 7 -2.70 -2.69 13.52
C LEU A 7 -3.53 -2.69 12.24
N ASP A 8 -4.70 -2.05 12.28
CA ASP A 8 -5.64 -2.04 11.16
C ASP A 8 -5.96 -0.61 10.74
N CYS A 9 -5.31 -0.16 9.67
CA CYS A 9 -5.53 1.14 9.05
C CYS A 9 -6.45 1.04 7.81
N SER A 10 -7.44 0.13 7.85
CA SER A 10 -8.50 0.02 6.83
C SER A 10 -9.34 1.30 6.72
N ASP A 11 -9.63 1.93 7.86
CA ASP A 11 -10.29 3.23 7.96
C ASP A 11 -9.92 3.93 9.28
N GLN A 12 -10.39 5.17 9.45
CA GLN A 12 -10.13 5.97 10.64
C GLN A 12 -10.60 5.27 11.94
N ASN A 13 -11.75 4.59 11.92
CA ASN A 13 -12.31 3.94 13.11
C ASN A 13 -11.50 2.70 13.50
N THR A 14 -11.08 1.88 12.54
CA THR A 14 -10.23 0.72 12.82
C THR A 14 -8.85 1.16 13.29
N ALA A 15 -8.30 2.26 12.75
CA ALA A 15 -7.03 2.82 13.17
C ALA A 15 -7.10 3.26 14.65
N TRP A 16 -8.13 4.05 15.02
CA TRP A 16 -8.37 4.41 16.42
C TRP A 16 -8.46 3.18 17.32
N SER A 17 -9.32 2.23 16.94
CA SER A 17 -9.60 1.04 17.76
C SER A 17 -8.34 0.19 17.98
N THR A 18 -7.57 -0.06 16.93
CA THR A 18 -6.38 -0.93 17.02
C THR A 18 -5.20 -0.25 17.67
N VAL A 19 -4.94 1.04 17.39
CA VAL A 19 -3.89 1.81 18.09
C VAL A 19 -4.20 1.92 19.58
N CYS A 20 -5.45 2.22 19.97
CA CYS A 20 -5.85 2.26 21.38
C CYS A 20 -5.63 0.90 22.07
N LYS A 21 -5.96 -0.20 21.38
CA LYS A 21 -5.72 -1.55 21.90
C LYS A 21 -4.24 -1.86 22.07
N ILE A 22 -3.39 -1.46 21.12
CA ILE A 22 -1.93 -1.66 21.17
C ILE A 22 -1.32 -0.88 22.36
N LEU A 23 -1.78 0.35 22.57
CA LEU A 23 -1.31 1.25 23.63
C LEU A 23 -2.04 1.07 24.96
N ASN A 24 -2.99 0.13 25.05
CA ASN A 24 -3.81 -0.13 26.23
C ASN A 24 -4.46 1.15 26.79
N THR A 25 -5.04 1.96 25.92
CA THR A 25 -5.71 3.23 26.23
C THR A 25 -7.07 3.32 25.54
N ASP A 26 -7.79 4.42 25.73
CA ASP A 26 -9.04 4.72 25.03
C ASP A 26 -8.89 5.92 24.08
N LYS A 27 -9.83 6.06 23.15
CA LYS A 27 -9.82 7.11 22.13
C LYS A 27 -9.79 8.52 22.72
N SER A 28 -10.51 8.76 23.82
CA SER A 28 -10.59 10.09 24.43
C SER A 28 -9.25 10.47 25.06
N THR A 29 -8.66 9.54 25.81
CA THR A 29 -7.33 9.71 26.41
C THR A 29 -6.27 9.94 25.34
N LEU A 30 -6.23 9.11 24.30
CA LEU A 30 -5.24 9.26 23.22
C LEU A 30 -5.43 10.56 22.43
N ALA A 31 -6.67 10.96 22.11
CA ALA A 31 -6.93 12.22 21.42
C ALA A 31 -6.49 13.44 22.24
N LEU A 32 -6.67 13.42 23.57
CA LEU A 32 -6.19 14.48 24.46
C LEU A 32 -4.67 14.55 24.52
N LEU A 33 -3.98 13.41 24.39
CA LEU A 33 -2.51 13.37 24.31
C LEU A 33 -1.98 13.88 22.98
N LEU A 34 -2.65 13.55 21.86
CA LEU A 34 -2.21 13.95 20.53
C LEU A 34 -2.42 15.44 20.26
N LYS A 35 -3.58 15.98 20.66
CA LYS A 35 -4.00 17.36 20.34
C LYS A 35 -3.00 18.49 20.65
N PRO A 36 -2.28 18.50 21.79
CA PRO A 36 -1.35 19.58 22.08
C PRO A 36 0.03 19.40 21.43
N LEU A 37 0.31 18.27 20.78
CA LEU A 37 1.63 17.99 20.23
C LEU A 37 1.85 18.83 18.96
N ASP A 38 2.89 19.66 18.99
CA ASP A 38 3.45 20.24 17.77
C ASP A 38 4.52 19.29 17.22
N PRO A 39 4.24 18.58 16.13
CA PRO A 39 5.15 17.57 15.63
C PRO A 39 6.46 18.10 15.04
N TYR A 40 6.54 19.41 14.80
CA TYR A 40 7.73 20.08 14.28
C TYR A 40 8.52 20.81 15.36
N GLN A 41 8.12 20.68 16.64
CA GLN A 41 8.78 21.34 17.76
C GLN A 41 10.24 20.86 17.94
N ASP A 42 10.52 19.60 17.64
CA ASP A 42 11.86 19.02 17.76
C ASP A 42 12.36 18.49 16.40
N HIS A 43 13.26 19.26 15.77
CA HIS A 43 13.85 18.91 14.47
C HIS A 43 14.86 17.76 14.50
N THR A 44 15.12 17.16 15.67
CA THR A 44 15.99 15.98 15.77
C THR A 44 15.29 14.69 15.40
N TYR A 45 13.96 14.66 15.48
CA TYR A 45 13.15 13.51 15.13
C TYR A 45 12.37 13.76 13.85
N LYS A 46 12.04 12.67 13.15
CA LYS A 46 10.95 12.78 12.20
C LYS A 46 9.65 13.06 12.94
N PRO A 47 8.70 13.74 12.29
CA PRO A 47 7.46 14.10 12.94
C PRO A 47 6.71 12.90 13.56
N GLU A 48 6.62 11.76 12.86
CA GLU A 48 5.99 10.53 13.36
C GLU A 48 6.71 9.93 14.58
N GLU A 49 8.03 10.02 14.60
CA GLU A 49 8.87 9.52 15.70
C GLU A 49 8.71 10.39 16.95
N TYR A 50 8.59 11.71 16.77
CA TYR A 50 8.32 12.64 17.86
C TYR A 50 6.97 12.36 18.52
N ILE A 51 5.90 12.23 17.72
CA ILE A 51 4.56 11.90 18.25
C ILE A 51 4.59 10.57 19.00
N TYR A 52 5.19 9.53 18.40
CA TYR A 52 5.31 8.24 19.06
C TYR A 52 6.04 8.34 20.41
N LYS A 53 7.16 9.06 20.46
CA LYS A 53 7.95 9.26 21.68
C LYS A 53 7.13 9.94 22.78
N GLU A 54 6.41 11.00 22.47
CA GLU A 54 5.61 11.73 23.48
C GLU A 54 4.44 10.89 24.00
N VAL A 55 3.75 10.16 23.12
CA VAL A 55 2.69 9.22 23.52
C VAL A 55 3.26 8.08 24.37
N TYR A 56 4.41 7.53 23.98
CA TYR A 56 5.08 6.46 24.71
C TYR A 56 5.55 6.92 26.10
N ASN A 57 6.08 8.15 26.22
CA ASN A 57 6.47 8.73 27.51
C ASN A 57 5.26 8.90 28.45
N ALA A 58 4.08 9.21 27.90
CA ALA A 58 2.86 9.42 28.67
C ALA A 58 2.18 8.12 29.11
N LEU A 59 2.14 7.11 28.23
CA LEU A 59 1.39 5.86 28.45
C LEU A 59 2.25 4.68 28.92
N GLY A 60 3.57 4.73 28.72
CA GLY A 60 4.48 3.61 28.96
C GLY A 60 4.57 2.66 27.77
N SER A 61 5.20 1.49 27.99
CA SER A 61 5.55 0.59 26.89
C SER A 61 4.35 -0.03 26.19
N SER A 62 4.33 0.05 24.86
CA SER A 62 3.51 -0.82 24.02
C SER A 62 4.03 -2.26 24.04
N ARG A 63 3.20 -3.20 23.59
CA ARG A 63 3.65 -4.57 23.34
C ARG A 63 4.75 -4.60 22.27
N SER A 64 5.70 -5.53 22.39
CA SER A 64 6.87 -5.61 21.50
C SER A 64 6.59 -6.27 20.15
N GLU A 65 5.50 -7.03 20.03
CA GLU A 65 5.16 -7.77 18.81
C GLU A 65 3.76 -7.37 18.34
N ILE A 66 3.71 -6.65 17.22
CA ILE A 66 2.47 -6.33 16.51
C ILE A 66 2.60 -6.77 15.06
N LYS A 67 1.47 -7.01 14.40
CA LYS A 67 1.39 -7.14 12.95
C LYS A 67 0.55 -6.01 12.38
N ALA A 68 0.56 -5.82 11.07
CA ALA A 68 -0.34 -4.88 10.41
C ALA A 68 -1.13 -5.54 9.30
N MET A 69 -2.32 -4.98 9.03
CA MET A 69 -2.98 -5.17 7.74
C MET A 69 -2.32 -4.28 6.69
N TRP A 70 -1.89 -4.90 5.60
CA TRP A 70 -1.27 -4.25 4.46
C TRP A 70 -2.19 -4.33 3.24
N PHE A 71 -2.21 -3.27 2.44
CA PHE A 71 -3.14 -3.11 1.32
C PHE A 71 -2.39 -3.08 -0.02
N HIS A 72 -2.57 -4.12 -0.83
CA HIS A 72 -2.00 -4.22 -2.17
C HIS A 72 -3.07 -3.88 -3.22
N GLY A 73 -2.93 -2.73 -3.88
CA GLY A 73 -3.75 -2.37 -5.03
C GLY A 73 -3.32 -3.15 -6.27
N THR A 74 -4.29 -3.65 -7.06
CA THR A 74 -4.00 -4.39 -8.29
C THR A 74 -5.20 -4.41 -9.25
N ARG A 75 -5.00 -4.97 -10.45
CA ARG A 75 -6.09 -5.34 -11.37
C ARG A 75 -5.93 -6.79 -11.81
N THR A 76 -7.05 -7.52 -11.83
CA THR A 76 -7.07 -8.91 -12.31
C THR A 76 -8.43 -9.29 -12.86
N ASN A 77 -8.45 -10.30 -13.74
CA ASN A 77 -9.66 -11.02 -14.14
C ASN A 77 -9.75 -12.41 -13.49
N ASP A 78 -8.73 -12.81 -12.74
CA ASP A 78 -8.65 -14.06 -11.99
C ASP A 78 -8.29 -13.79 -10.54
N ILE A 79 -9.31 -13.34 -9.78
CA ILE A 79 -9.18 -13.10 -8.34
C ILE A 79 -8.92 -14.41 -7.57
N ALA A 80 -9.36 -15.55 -8.11
CA ALA A 80 -9.18 -16.85 -7.47
C ALA A 80 -7.71 -17.26 -7.39
N SER A 81 -6.87 -16.78 -8.32
CA SER A 81 -5.43 -17.09 -8.31
C SER A 81 -4.69 -16.65 -7.04
N PHE A 82 -5.17 -15.65 -6.32
CA PHE A 82 -4.54 -15.22 -5.06
C PHE A 82 -4.72 -16.26 -3.94
N HIS A 83 -5.76 -17.09 -3.99
CA HIS A 83 -5.97 -18.17 -3.01
C HIS A 83 -4.98 -19.33 -3.17
N THR A 84 -4.42 -19.51 -4.37
CA THR A 84 -3.52 -20.64 -4.67
C THR A 84 -2.08 -20.21 -4.83
N ARG A 85 -1.83 -19.01 -5.37
CA ARG A 85 -0.49 -18.49 -5.67
C ARG A 85 -0.04 -17.36 -4.74
N GLY A 86 -0.96 -16.74 -4.02
CA GLY A 86 -0.67 -15.58 -3.18
C GLY A 86 -0.43 -14.32 -4.01
N ILE A 87 0.32 -13.37 -3.46
CA ILE A 87 0.80 -12.20 -4.20
C ILE A 87 2.24 -12.49 -4.63
N LEU A 88 2.46 -12.58 -5.94
CA LEU A 88 3.74 -12.99 -6.51
C LEU A 88 4.70 -11.79 -6.68
N PRO A 89 6.02 -12.00 -6.47
CA PRO A 89 7.04 -11.03 -6.84
C PRO A 89 7.00 -10.66 -8.32
N LYS A 90 7.56 -9.50 -8.65
CA LYS A 90 7.64 -8.95 -10.00
C LYS A 90 8.13 -9.99 -11.02
N SER A 91 9.31 -10.57 -10.77
CA SER A 91 9.91 -11.56 -11.69
C SER A 91 9.06 -12.82 -11.88
N ALA A 92 8.35 -13.27 -10.84
CA ALA A 92 7.53 -14.47 -10.88
C ALA A 92 6.25 -14.29 -11.72
N ILE A 93 5.60 -13.12 -11.65
CA ILE A 93 4.36 -12.86 -12.41
C ILE A 93 4.61 -12.29 -13.81
N LYS A 94 5.79 -11.70 -14.04
CA LYS A 94 6.10 -10.96 -15.28
C LYS A 94 5.79 -11.75 -16.55
N LYS A 95 6.18 -13.02 -16.62
CA LYS A 95 5.99 -13.83 -17.83
C LYS A 95 4.51 -14.06 -18.15
N ASP A 96 3.68 -14.26 -17.12
CA ASP A 96 2.23 -14.43 -17.28
C ASP A 96 1.59 -13.15 -17.83
N ILE A 97 2.01 -12.00 -17.28
CA ILE A 97 1.56 -10.68 -17.72
C ILE A 97 2.02 -10.40 -19.16
N GLU A 98 3.28 -10.66 -19.50
CA GLU A 98 3.82 -10.49 -20.85
C GLU A 98 3.03 -11.32 -21.87
N HIS A 99 2.76 -12.59 -21.58
CA HIS A 99 1.96 -13.44 -22.45
C HIS A 99 0.53 -12.89 -22.65
N ALA A 100 -0.12 -12.44 -21.57
CA ALA A 100 -1.45 -11.85 -21.65
C ALA A 100 -1.46 -10.57 -22.50
N LEU A 101 -0.47 -9.69 -22.31
CA LEU A 101 -0.36 -8.42 -23.03
C LEU A 101 0.03 -8.60 -24.50
N ILE A 102 0.89 -9.57 -24.83
CA ILE A 102 1.21 -9.92 -26.23
C ILE A 102 -0.08 -10.32 -26.96
N SER A 103 -0.90 -11.19 -26.36
CA SER A 103 -2.19 -11.57 -26.93
C SER A 103 -3.11 -10.36 -27.16
N LEU A 104 -3.23 -9.49 -26.15
CA LEU A 104 -4.06 -8.28 -26.22
C LEU A 104 -3.53 -7.21 -27.19
N SER A 105 -2.24 -7.21 -27.51
CA SER A 105 -1.61 -6.27 -28.44
C SER A 105 -2.00 -6.50 -29.90
N SER A 106 -2.57 -7.67 -30.23
CA SER A 106 -2.91 -8.05 -31.60
C SER A 106 -3.73 -6.97 -32.33
N GLY A 107 -3.27 -6.57 -33.50
CA GLY A 107 -3.92 -5.53 -34.32
C GLY A 107 -3.69 -4.10 -33.84
N ILE A 108 -2.82 -3.85 -32.86
CA ILE A 108 -2.34 -2.51 -32.51
C ILE A 108 -0.94 -2.32 -33.11
N GLU A 109 -0.77 -1.28 -33.92
CA GLU A 109 0.55 -0.95 -34.47
C GLU A 109 1.46 -0.34 -33.40
N ARG A 110 2.73 -0.74 -33.41
CA ARG A 110 3.77 -0.06 -32.63
C ARG A 110 4.08 1.30 -33.25
N LYS A 111 4.21 2.34 -32.42
CA LYS A 111 4.57 3.70 -32.85
C LYS A 111 5.64 4.27 -31.95
N GLY A 112 6.66 4.90 -32.53
CA GLY A 112 7.64 5.69 -31.79
C GLY A 112 8.41 4.90 -30.72
N ASN A 113 8.90 5.63 -29.71
CA ASN A 113 9.77 5.11 -28.67
C ASN A 113 9.00 4.72 -27.39
N ASN A 114 9.60 3.82 -26.60
CA ASN A 114 9.08 3.49 -25.27
C ASN A 114 9.38 4.65 -24.30
N ARG A 115 8.33 5.33 -23.83
CA ARG A 115 8.41 6.44 -22.86
C ARG A 115 8.86 6.00 -21.47
N PHE A 116 8.72 4.72 -21.14
CA PHE A 116 9.11 4.14 -19.85
C PHE A 116 10.54 3.57 -19.84
N SER A 117 11.29 3.70 -20.94
CA SER A 117 12.62 3.10 -21.07
C SER A 117 13.60 3.45 -19.95
N MET A 118 13.63 4.71 -19.49
CA MET A 118 14.47 5.13 -18.37
C MET A 118 13.98 4.55 -17.04
N SER A 119 12.66 4.52 -16.81
CA SER A 119 12.05 3.93 -15.61
C SER A 119 12.36 2.44 -15.51
N ILE A 120 12.22 1.70 -16.62
CA ILE A 120 12.53 0.26 -16.69
C ILE A 120 14.00 -0.01 -16.35
N GLN A 121 14.94 0.83 -16.81
CA GLN A 121 16.36 0.69 -16.50
C GLN A 121 16.65 0.92 -15.01
N ALA A 122 15.94 1.84 -14.37
CA ALA A 122 16.08 2.09 -12.94
C ALA A 122 15.53 0.93 -12.08
N LYS A 123 14.50 0.21 -12.55
CA LYS A 123 13.79 -0.86 -11.82
C LYS A 123 14.41 -2.26 -11.89
N GLN A 124 15.72 -2.35 -12.13
CA GLN A 124 16.43 -3.64 -12.25
C GLN A 124 17.15 -4.04 -10.96
N THR A 125 16.77 -3.45 -9.81
CA THR A 125 17.40 -3.76 -8.53
C THR A 125 16.60 -4.82 -7.75
N PRO A 126 17.24 -5.57 -6.82
CA PRO A 126 16.52 -6.49 -5.94
C PRO A 126 15.44 -5.80 -5.09
N ALA A 127 15.58 -4.49 -4.81
CA ALA A 127 14.59 -3.73 -4.07
C ALA A 127 13.26 -3.58 -4.83
N ASP A 128 13.28 -3.75 -6.16
CA ASP A 128 12.12 -3.56 -7.04
C ASP A 128 11.29 -4.84 -7.26
N GLU A 129 11.54 -5.91 -6.49
CA GLU A 129 10.87 -7.20 -6.68
C GLU A 129 9.50 -7.30 -5.98
N GLY A 130 9.27 -6.53 -4.91
CA GLY A 130 8.02 -6.58 -4.15
C GLY A 130 7.71 -7.99 -3.60
N PRO A 131 6.42 -8.38 -3.46
CA PRO A 131 5.24 -7.54 -3.62
C PRO A 131 5.25 -6.30 -2.73
N PHE A 132 4.63 -5.24 -3.22
CA PHE A 132 4.49 -3.97 -2.52
C PHE A 132 3.08 -3.77 -1.99
N ALA A 133 2.94 -3.11 -0.85
CA ALA A 133 1.66 -2.73 -0.29
C ALA A 133 1.81 -1.46 0.55
N VAL A 134 0.70 -0.82 0.89
CA VAL A 134 0.71 0.37 1.75
C VAL A 134 0.01 0.11 3.06
N LEU A 135 0.37 0.89 4.08
CA LEU A 135 -0.20 0.73 5.42
C LEU A 135 -1.65 1.22 5.50
N PHE A 136 -2.00 2.28 4.76
CA PHE A 136 -3.34 2.86 4.79
C PHE A 136 -4.14 2.48 3.54
N LYS A 137 -5.34 1.92 3.74
CA LYS A 137 -6.20 1.51 2.62
C LYS A 137 -6.61 2.67 1.73
N GLU A 138 -6.84 3.84 2.33
CA GLU A 138 -7.12 5.10 1.60
C GLU A 138 -6.04 5.39 0.54
N VAL A 139 -4.76 5.15 0.86
CA VAL A 139 -3.66 5.36 -0.09
C VAL A 139 -3.69 4.33 -1.21
N ALA A 140 -4.03 3.06 -0.91
CA ALA A 140 -4.16 2.02 -1.92
C ALA A 140 -5.30 2.31 -2.92
N ILE A 141 -6.35 3.00 -2.47
CA ILE A 141 -7.53 3.33 -3.27
C ILE A 141 -7.33 4.61 -4.07
N HIS A 142 -6.93 5.68 -3.38
CA HIS A 142 -6.93 7.03 -3.97
C HIS A 142 -5.60 7.42 -4.60
N ALA A 143 -4.50 6.73 -4.25
CA ALA A 143 -3.16 7.04 -4.69
C ALA A 143 -2.84 8.57 -4.66
N PRO A 144 -3.03 9.24 -3.52
CA PRO A 144 -2.85 10.70 -3.43
C PRO A 144 -1.39 11.12 -3.68
N GLY A 145 -1.20 12.38 -4.08
CA GLY A 145 0.11 12.96 -4.32
C GLY A 145 0.87 12.31 -5.47
N ALA A 146 2.05 11.78 -5.17
CA ALA A 146 2.93 11.11 -6.14
C ALA A 146 2.79 9.57 -6.14
N ASN A 147 1.81 9.02 -5.42
CA ASN A 147 1.58 7.57 -5.39
C ASN A 147 1.01 7.10 -6.73
N HIS A 148 1.45 5.92 -7.18
CA HIS A 148 0.94 5.31 -8.41
C HIS A 148 -0.39 4.60 -8.15
N SER A 149 -1.39 4.79 -9.02
CA SER A 149 -2.67 4.08 -8.91
C SER A 149 -2.60 2.69 -9.52
N TYR A 150 -2.28 1.69 -8.68
CA TYR A 150 -2.31 0.28 -9.08
C TYR A 150 -3.73 -0.25 -9.36
N LEU A 151 -4.76 0.48 -8.91
CA LEU A 151 -6.15 0.20 -9.25
C LEU A 151 -6.50 0.70 -10.66
N ASP A 152 -5.89 1.79 -11.14
CA ASP A 152 -6.09 2.23 -12.52
C ASP A 152 -5.33 1.33 -13.49
N THR A 153 -4.01 1.21 -13.32
CA THR A 153 -3.16 0.29 -14.09
C THR A 153 -1.87 0.01 -13.32
N PRO A 154 -1.53 -1.26 -13.01
CA PRO A 154 -0.24 -1.57 -12.42
C PRO A 154 0.92 -1.17 -13.34
N GLU A 155 1.96 -0.55 -12.78
CA GLU A 155 3.09 0.02 -13.53
C GLU A 155 3.78 -0.99 -14.50
N MET A 156 3.84 -2.27 -14.13
CA MET A 156 4.39 -3.32 -15.00
C MET A 156 3.61 -3.47 -16.32
N ILE A 157 2.30 -3.22 -16.29
CA ILE A 157 1.45 -3.25 -17.48
C ILE A 157 1.86 -2.12 -18.43
N GLU A 158 2.11 -0.92 -17.91
CA GLU A 158 2.56 0.23 -18.70
C GLU A 158 3.96 0.01 -19.27
N ASP A 159 4.89 -0.49 -18.45
CA ASP A 159 6.27 -0.81 -18.86
C ASP A 159 6.30 -1.80 -20.02
N ILE A 160 5.53 -2.89 -19.93
CA ILE A 160 5.43 -3.92 -20.98
C ILE A 160 4.69 -3.35 -22.20
N ALA A 161 3.59 -2.62 -22.00
CA ALA A 161 2.84 -2.02 -23.10
C ALA A 161 3.68 -1.00 -23.89
N GLY A 162 4.48 -0.18 -23.21
CA GLY A 162 5.43 0.74 -23.83
C GLY A 162 6.54 0.02 -24.58
N THR A 163 6.97 -1.14 -24.08
CA THR A 163 7.95 -1.99 -24.78
C THR A 163 7.36 -2.58 -26.07
N LEU A 164 6.12 -3.08 -26.02
CA LEU A 164 5.44 -3.69 -27.16
C LEU A 164 5.02 -2.66 -28.22
N LEU A 165 4.49 -1.51 -27.81
CA LEU A 165 3.76 -0.58 -28.69
C LEU A 165 4.32 0.85 -28.74
N GLY A 166 5.34 1.17 -27.94
CA GLY A 166 5.94 2.50 -27.89
C GLY A 166 4.94 3.54 -27.37
N GLU A 167 4.72 4.59 -28.15
CA GLU A 167 3.77 5.66 -27.84
C GLU A 167 2.30 5.23 -27.89
N ASN A 168 1.98 4.08 -28.50
CA ASN A 168 0.61 3.53 -28.55
C ASN A 168 0.30 2.60 -27.34
N TYR A 169 1.10 2.64 -26.27
CA TYR A 169 0.93 1.78 -25.09
C TYR A 169 -0.45 1.93 -24.43
N ASP A 170 -0.98 3.15 -24.42
CA ASP A 170 -2.27 3.54 -23.89
C ASP A 170 -3.43 2.69 -24.45
N LYS A 171 -3.36 2.34 -25.75
CA LYS A 171 -4.34 1.46 -26.39
C LYS A 171 -4.36 0.06 -25.79
N LEU A 172 -3.20 -0.48 -25.43
CA LEU A 172 -3.09 -1.79 -24.80
C LEU A 172 -3.46 -1.74 -23.32
N VAL A 173 -3.08 -0.65 -22.62
CA VAL A 173 -3.55 -0.39 -21.25
C VAL A 173 -5.09 -0.35 -21.20
N MET A 174 -5.74 0.34 -22.14
CA MET A 174 -7.21 0.36 -22.24
C MET A 174 -7.82 -1.03 -22.46
N ARG A 175 -7.22 -1.87 -23.33
CA ARG A 175 -7.67 -3.26 -23.53
C ARG A 175 -7.48 -4.13 -22.31
N TYR A 176 -6.37 -3.95 -21.59
CA TYR A 176 -6.14 -4.63 -20.32
C TYR A 176 -7.18 -4.22 -19.27
N ARG A 177 -7.45 -2.92 -19.13
CA ARG A 177 -8.46 -2.39 -18.20
C ARG A 177 -9.86 -2.90 -18.51
N SER A 178 -10.22 -3.07 -19.77
CA SER A 178 -11.56 -3.52 -20.16
C SER A 178 -11.85 -4.99 -19.83
N ILE A 179 -10.80 -5.81 -19.66
CA ILE A 179 -10.95 -7.23 -19.31
C ILE A 179 -10.63 -7.53 -17.84
N THR A 180 -10.11 -6.56 -17.09
CA THR A 180 -9.71 -6.72 -15.67
C THR A 180 -10.54 -5.84 -14.76
N LYS A 181 -10.61 -6.22 -13.49
CA LYS A 181 -11.26 -5.44 -12.44
C LYS A 181 -10.24 -4.99 -11.37
N PRO A 182 -10.40 -3.79 -10.79
CA PRO A 182 -9.52 -3.30 -9.73
C PRO A 182 -9.85 -3.96 -8.38
N TYR A 183 -8.82 -4.35 -7.66
CA TYR A 183 -8.96 -4.94 -6.33
C TYR A 183 -7.95 -4.37 -5.35
N VAL A 184 -8.37 -4.26 -4.09
CA VAL A 184 -7.46 -4.18 -2.96
C VAL A 184 -7.38 -5.55 -2.30
N ILE A 185 -6.16 -6.09 -2.25
CA ILE A 185 -5.85 -7.35 -1.56
C ILE A 185 -5.33 -6.99 -0.18
N THR A 186 -6.03 -7.42 0.87
CA THR A 186 -5.61 -7.18 2.27
C THR A 186 -4.92 -8.42 2.81
N PHE A 187 -3.73 -8.28 3.37
CA PHE A 187 -2.99 -9.37 4.01
C PHE A 187 -2.36 -8.92 5.32
N VAL A 188 -2.06 -9.87 6.21
CA VAL A 188 -1.34 -9.61 7.46
C VAL A 188 0.16 -9.72 7.22
N GLY A 189 0.93 -8.78 7.75
CA GLY A 189 2.38 -8.80 7.69
C GLY A 189 3.05 -8.20 8.89
N GLU A 190 4.38 -8.28 8.88
CA GLU A 190 5.22 -7.73 9.94
C GLU A 190 4.98 -6.22 10.08
N ALA A 191 5.02 -5.76 11.32
CA ALA A 191 4.95 -4.37 11.70
C ALA A 191 5.68 -4.20 13.03
N GLY A 192 6.01 -2.97 13.38
CA GLY A 192 6.63 -2.65 14.64
C GLY A 192 6.41 -1.21 15.03
N GLN A 193 7.39 -0.67 15.75
CA GLN A 193 7.35 0.72 16.21
C GLN A 193 7.16 1.72 15.06
N HIS A 194 7.74 1.46 13.88
CA HIS A 194 7.65 2.38 12.75
C HIS A 194 6.22 2.49 12.21
N GLU A 195 5.54 1.36 11.97
CA GLU A 195 4.16 1.38 11.48
C GLU A 195 3.21 1.96 12.54
N LEU A 196 3.47 1.69 13.82
CA LEU A 196 2.71 2.27 14.91
C LEU A 196 2.92 3.79 15.02
N SER A 197 4.14 4.30 14.81
CA SER A 197 4.41 5.74 14.80
C SER A 197 3.70 6.44 13.66
N LEU A 198 3.63 5.82 12.49
CA LEU A 198 2.87 6.33 11.35
C LEU A 198 1.36 6.30 11.60
N ALA A 199 0.83 5.26 12.24
CA ALA A 199 -0.58 5.23 12.63
C ALA A 199 -0.92 6.33 13.65
N LEU A 200 -0.03 6.63 14.60
CA LEU A 200 -0.20 7.76 15.52
C LEU A 200 -0.12 9.10 14.80
N TRP A 201 0.80 9.25 13.85
CA TRP A 201 0.91 10.42 12.99
C TRP A 201 -0.37 10.69 12.18
N TYR A 202 -0.94 9.63 11.61
CA TYR A 202 -2.23 9.68 10.94
C TYR A 202 -3.33 10.15 11.89
N LEU A 203 -3.46 9.54 13.07
CA LEU A 203 -4.50 9.91 14.04
C LEU A 203 -4.32 11.33 14.58
N HIS A 204 -3.09 11.80 14.74
CA HIS A 204 -2.78 13.19 15.09
C HIS A 204 -3.29 14.15 14.02
N SER A 205 -2.95 13.91 12.75
CA SER A 205 -3.41 14.74 11.63
C SER A 205 -4.94 14.82 11.57
N ILE A 206 -5.62 13.69 11.84
CA ILE A 206 -7.07 13.62 11.96
C ILE A 206 -7.62 14.46 13.13
N VAL A 207 -6.94 14.46 14.29
CA VAL A 207 -7.31 15.30 15.44
C VAL A 207 -7.17 16.79 15.11
N ASP A 208 -6.18 17.15 14.31
CA ASP A 208 -5.94 18.51 13.81
C ASP A 208 -6.90 18.93 12.69
N GLY A 209 -7.72 17.99 12.19
CA GLY A 209 -8.80 18.26 11.24
C GLY A 209 -8.47 17.94 9.79
N ASP A 210 -7.33 17.30 9.51
CA ASP A 210 -7.01 16.84 8.15
C ASP A 210 -8.03 15.78 7.68
N PRO A 211 -8.45 15.81 6.40
CA PRO A 211 -9.22 14.74 5.80
C PRO A 211 -8.46 13.39 5.86
N PRO A 212 -9.15 12.24 5.95
CA PRO A 212 -8.49 10.94 6.03
C PRO A 212 -7.51 10.62 4.90
N VAL A 213 -7.80 11.02 3.66
CA VAL A 213 -6.90 10.78 2.52
C VAL A 213 -5.61 11.57 2.68
N ASP A 214 -5.68 12.84 3.07
CA ASP A 214 -4.52 13.72 3.24
C ASP A 214 -3.66 13.29 4.45
N ALA A 215 -4.32 12.93 5.55
CA ALA A 215 -3.66 12.37 6.72
C ALA A 215 -2.93 11.05 6.37
N ALA A 216 -3.58 10.19 5.58
CA ALA A 216 -3.01 8.91 5.18
C ALA A 216 -1.85 9.08 4.19
N GLU A 217 -1.94 10.02 3.24
CA GLU A 217 -0.83 10.38 2.34
C GLU A 217 0.40 10.78 3.16
N ARG A 218 0.22 11.68 4.12
CA ARG A 218 1.30 12.21 4.97
C ARG A 218 1.95 11.13 5.83
N ALA A 219 1.15 10.18 6.30
CA ALA A 219 1.58 9.08 7.16
C ALA A 219 2.05 7.84 6.39
N ASN A 220 2.01 7.83 5.04
CA ASN A 220 2.10 6.60 4.30
C ASN A 220 3.50 5.96 4.40
N THR A 221 3.52 4.62 4.35
CA THR A 221 4.73 3.84 4.15
C THR A 221 4.46 2.67 3.20
N CYS A 222 5.53 2.10 2.67
CA CYS A 222 5.48 1.01 1.71
C CYS A 222 6.05 -0.26 2.35
N PHE A 223 5.23 -1.31 2.39
CA PHE A 223 5.69 -2.66 2.64
C PHE A 223 6.39 -3.20 1.40
N ASN A 224 7.53 -3.85 1.59
CA ASN A 224 8.25 -4.58 0.55
C ASN A 224 8.59 -5.98 1.05
N SER A 225 8.12 -7.00 0.34
CA SER A 225 8.44 -8.40 0.65
C SER A 225 9.83 -8.85 0.19
N ASN A 226 10.61 -7.97 -0.47
CA ASN A 226 11.97 -8.23 -0.94
C ASN A 226 12.10 -9.48 -1.84
N GLY A 227 11.16 -9.65 -2.77
CA GLY A 227 11.12 -10.78 -3.69
C GLY A 227 10.50 -12.06 -3.13
N ILE A 228 9.89 -12.00 -1.94
CA ILE A 228 9.23 -13.15 -1.32
C ILE A 228 7.71 -13.08 -1.57
N THR A 229 7.13 -14.16 -2.09
CA THR A 229 5.68 -14.29 -2.26
C THR A 229 4.93 -14.06 -0.95
N ILE A 230 3.84 -13.27 -1.00
CA ILE A 230 2.89 -13.23 0.12
C ILE A 230 2.04 -14.48 0.06
N ASP A 231 2.25 -15.36 1.04
CA ASP A 231 1.55 -16.64 1.15
C ASP A 231 0.02 -16.45 1.18
N PRO A 232 -0.75 -17.29 0.44
CA PRO A 232 -2.21 -17.23 0.46
C PRO A 232 -2.83 -17.23 1.87
N MET A 233 -2.23 -17.93 2.84
CA MET A 233 -2.70 -18.01 4.21
C MET A 233 -2.60 -16.68 4.97
N ARG A 234 -1.79 -15.73 4.48
CA ARG A 234 -1.69 -14.38 5.04
C ARG A 234 -2.75 -13.43 4.48
N ILE A 235 -3.40 -13.80 3.37
CA ILE A 235 -4.42 -12.97 2.74
C ILE A 235 -5.74 -13.12 3.49
N ILE A 236 -6.30 -11.98 3.92
CA ILE A 236 -7.50 -11.92 4.73
C ILE A 236 -8.74 -11.71 3.87
N ARG A 237 -8.65 -10.82 2.89
CA ARG A 237 -9.78 -10.47 2.03
C ARG A 237 -9.36 -9.87 0.70
N TYR A 238 -10.31 -9.90 -0.23
CA TYR A 238 -10.26 -9.29 -1.54
C TYR A 238 -11.43 -8.35 -1.67
N GLU A 239 -11.19 -7.11 -2.06
CA GLU A 239 -12.23 -6.11 -2.20
C GLU A 239 -12.23 -5.56 -3.61
N LEU A 240 -13.33 -5.78 -4.33
CA LEU A 240 -13.57 -5.12 -5.61
C LEU A 240 -13.80 -3.64 -5.32
N ILE A 241 -13.04 -2.77 -5.98
CA ILE A 241 -13.21 -1.33 -5.84
C ILE A 241 -14.03 -0.83 -7.03
N ASP A 242 -15.29 -0.51 -6.77
CA ASP A 242 -16.16 0.05 -7.80
C ASP A 242 -15.80 1.53 -8.06
N ASN A 243 -15.83 1.97 -9.31
CA ASN A 243 -15.53 3.35 -9.76
C ASN A 243 -14.08 3.83 -9.54
N VAL A 244 -13.14 3.18 -10.22
CA VAL A 244 -11.74 3.64 -10.37
C VAL A 244 -11.55 4.28 -11.74
#